data_AF-A0A3D2U336-F1
#
_entry.id   AF-A0A3D2U336-F1
#
_cell.length_a   1.000
_cell.length_b   1.000
_cell.length_c   1.000
_cell.angle_alpha   90.00
_cell.angle_beta   90.00
_cell.angle_gamma   90.00
#
_symmetry.space_group_name_H-M   'P 1'
#
loop_
_entity.id
_entity.type
_entity.pdbx_description
1 polymer ?
#
loop_
_entity_poly.entity_id
_entity_poly.type
_entity_poly.pdbx_seq_one_letter_code
_entity_poly.pdbx_strand_id
1 'polypeptide(L)' 'MPEQQFISADCFRQFAQRVLVKAGLSPGEVSDVIEPLVYASLRGIDTHGVRNFKSYYVDTIIDGSIDPQAT' A
#
# COMPACT_ATOMS: atom_id res chain seq x y z
N MET A 1 -4.02 -23.43 -11.54
CA MET A 1 -3.83 -21.99 -11.29
C MET A 1 -4.96 -21.56 -10.37
N PRO A 2 -4.68 -20.95 -9.21
CA PRO A 2 -5.76 -20.40 -8.39
C PRO A 2 -6.55 -19.37 -9.22
N GLU A 3 -7.81 -19.20 -8.88
CA GLU A 3 -8.64 -18.15 -9.46
C GLU A 3 -7.96 -16.79 -9.23
N GLN A 4 -7.81 -16.01 -10.30
CA GLN A 4 -7.21 -14.67 -10.25
C GLN A 4 -8.31 -13.63 -10.46
N GLN A 5 -8.30 -12.60 -9.61
CA GLN A 5 -9.17 -11.44 -9.76
C GLN A 5 -8.35 -10.22 -10.19
N PHE A 6 -8.84 -9.52 -11.21
CA PHE A 6 -8.23 -8.28 -11.67
C PHE A 6 -8.80 -7.10 -10.89
N ILE A 7 -7.89 -6.28 -10.36
CA ILE A 7 -8.22 -5.04 -9.65
C ILE A 7 -7.57 -3.91 -10.44
N SER A 8 -8.32 -2.84 -10.72
CA SER A 8 -7.74 -1.66 -11.36
C SER A 8 -6.79 -0.94 -10.41
N ALA A 9 -5.75 -0.31 -10.97
CA ALA A 9 -4.82 0.50 -10.17
C ALA A 9 -5.55 1.58 -9.37
N ASP A 10 -6.56 2.23 -9.95
CA ASP A 10 -7.34 3.28 -9.27
C ASP A 10 -8.20 2.73 -8.13
N CYS A 11 -8.76 1.53 -8.29
CA CYS A 11 -9.47 0.85 -7.19
C CYS A 11 -8.51 0.58 -6.03
N PHE A 12 -7.30 0.09 -6.32
CA PHE A 12 -6.28 -0.12 -5.30
C PHE A 12 -5.84 1.18 -4.62
N ARG A 13 -5.58 2.25 -5.39
CA ARG A 13 -5.19 3.57 -4.83
C ARG A 13 -6.22 4.07 -3.81
N GLN A 14 -7.50 4.06 -4.19
CA GLN A 14 -8.59 4.51 -3.31
C GLN A 14 -8.72 3.63 -2.06
N PHE A 15 -8.57 2.31 -2.22
CA PHE A 15 -8.57 1.37 -1.11
C PHE A 15 -7.39 1.65 -0.15
N ALA A 16 -6.17 1.69 -0.69
CA ALA A 16 -4.95 1.86 0.07
C ALA A 16 -4.90 3.19 0.82
N GLN A 17 -5.38 4.29 0.20
CA GLN A 17 -5.51 5.59 0.84
C GLN A 17 -6.38 5.50 2.11
N ARG A 18 -7.56 4.89 2.01
CA ARG A 18 -8.46 4.73 3.17
C ARG A 18 -7.86 3.89 4.27
N VAL A 19 -7.09 2.86 3.91
CA VAL A 19 -6.43 1.97 4.88
C VAL A 19 -5.28 2.69 5.58
N LEU A 20 -4.39 3.37 4.84
CA LEU A 20 -3.24 4.07 5.42
C LEU A 20 -3.64 5.24 6.31
N VAL A 21 -4.65 6.02 5.91
CA VAL A 21 -5.20 7.08 6.79
C VAL A 21 -5.74 6.48 8.09
N LYS A 22 -6.43 5.34 8.02
CA LYS A 22 -6.90 4.64 9.23
C LYS A 22 -5.77 4.03 10.05
N ALA A 23 -4.66 3.65 9.41
CA ALA A 23 -3.46 3.15 10.08
C ALA A 23 -2.64 4.27 10.75
N GLY A 24 -2.95 5.54 10.46
CA GLY A 24 -2.38 6.69 11.13
C GLY A 24 -1.51 7.59 10.27
N LEU A 25 -1.35 7.31 8.96
CA LEU A 25 -0.64 8.22 8.05
C LEU A 25 -1.46 9.48 7.81
N SER A 26 -0.77 10.61 7.64
CA SER A 26 -1.45 11.82 7.20
C SER A 26 -1.94 11.66 5.76
N PRO A 27 -3.08 12.27 5.38
CA PRO A 27 -3.57 12.22 4.01
C PRO A 27 -2.59 12.72 2.95
N GLY A 28 -1.60 13.55 3.32
CA GLY A 28 -0.56 14.03 2.42
C GLY A 28 0.51 12.98 2.11
N GLU A 29 0.79 12.09 3.05
CA GLU A 29 1.91 11.14 2.98
C GLU A 29 1.51 9.77 2.41
N VAL A 30 0.22 9.46 2.36
CA VAL A 30 -0.27 8.18 1.81
C VAL A 30 0.23 7.91 0.39
N SER A 31 0.45 8.95 -0.41
CA SER A 31 0.90 8.80 -1.80
C SER A 31 2.32 8.24 -1.90
N ASP A 32 3.18 8.52 -0.91
CA ASP A 32 4.57 8.05 -0.88
C ASP A 32 4.65 6.53 -0.65
N VAL A 33 3.62 5.93 -0.04
CA VAL A 33 3.49 4.48 0.07
C VAL A 33 2.80 3.89 -1.15
N ILE A 34 1.72 4.50 -1.63
CA ILE A 34 0.83 3.90 -2.64
C ILE A 34 1.47 3.86 -4.02
N GLU A 35 2.05 4.98 -4.48
CA GLU A 35 2.49 5.09 -5.87
C GLU A 35 3.68 4.19 -6.22
N PRO A 36 4.70 3.98 -5.36
CA PRO A 36 5.75 3.01 -5.63
C PRO A 36 5.23 1.57 -5.80
N LEU A 37 4.26 1.16 -4.97
CA LEU A 37 3.66 -0.18 -5.04
C LEU A 37 2.85 -0.36 -6.33
N VAL A 38 2.06 0.64 -6.71
CA VAL A 38 1.30 0.62 -7.97
C VAL A 38 2.24 0.64 -9.17
N TYR A 39 3.27 1.49 -9.13
CA TYR A 39 4.29 1.60 -10.18
C TYR A 39 4.97 0.24 -10.45
N ALA A 40 5.37 -0.46 -9.39
CA ALA A 40 6.01 -1.76 -9.47
C ALA A 40 5.06 -2.83 -10.04
N SER A 41 3.81 -2.91 -9.53
CA SER A 41 2.82 -3.87 -10.03
C SER A 41 2.45 -3.64 -11.50
N LEU A 42 2.27 -2.40 -11.94
CA LEU A 42 1.99 -2.09 -13.36
C LEU A 42 3.12 -2.48 -14.31
N ARG A 43 4.32 -2.72 -13.80
CA ARG A 43 5.51 -3.17 -14.55
C ARG A 43 5.81 -4.66 -14.37
N GLY A 44 4.96 -5.40 -13.66
CA GLY A 44 5.16 -6.82 -13.38
C GLY A 44 6.25 -7.10 -12.33
N ILE A 45 6.66 -6.10 -11.56
CA ILE A 45 7.63 -6.25 -10.45
C ILE A 45 6.83 -6.55 -9.17
N ASP A 46 6.11 -7.67 -9.17
CA ASP A 46 5.15 -7.97 -8.11
C ASP A 46 5.81 -8.17 -6.75
N THR A 47 7.07 -8.61 -6.69
CA THR A 47 7.85 -8.75 -5.45
C THR A 47 8.00 -7.45 -4.66
N HIS A 48 7.82 -6.30 -5.32
CA HIS A 48 7.88 -4.96 -4.71
C HIS A 48 6.59 -4.16 -4.93
N GLY A 49 5.52 -4.83 -5.38
CA GLY A 49 4.24 -4.20 -5.71
C GLY A 49 3.19 -4.31 -4.62
N VAL A 50 1.93 -4.21 -5.01
CA VAL A 50 0.77 -4.16 -4.11
C VAL A 50 0.65 -5.37 -3.17
N ARG A 51 1.30 -6.51 -3.49
CA ARG A 51 1.33 -7.68 -2.61
C ARG A 51 1.95 -7.39 -1.23
N ASN A 52 2.85 -6.40 -1.17
CA ASN A 52 3.55 -6.02 0.06
C ASN A 52 2.73 -5.06 0.93
N PHE A 53 1.63 -4.51 0.40
CA PHE A 53 0.85 -3.46 1.06
C PHE A 53 0.44 -3.86 2.48
N LYS A 54 -0.08 -5.07 2.68
CA LYS A 54 -0.50 -5.52 4.00
C LYS A 54 0.70 -5.74 4.93
N SER A 55 1.60 -6.65 4.57
CA SER A 55 2.63 -7.14 5.50
C SER A 55 3.75 -6.14 5.79
N TYR A 56 4.12 -5.31 4.82
CA TYR A 56 5.26 -4.39 4.97
C TYR A 56 4.89 -2.97 5.34
N TYR A 57 3.64 -2.56 5.09
CA TYR A 57 3.18 -1.22 5.40
C TYR A 57 2.11 -1.26 6.48
N VAL A 58 0.95 -1.87 6.22
CA VAL A 58 -0.15 -1.83 7.20
C VAL A 58 0.22 -2.53 8.52
N ASP A 59 0.76 -3.74 8.46
CA ASP A 59 1.07 -4.52 9.66
C ASP A 59 2.21 -3.86 10.48
N THR A 60 3.23 -3.32 9.81
CA THR A 60 4.39 -2.66 10.46
C THR A 60 4.08 -1.27 11.02
N ILE A 61 3.09 -0.57 10.44
CA ILE A 61 2.54 0.64 11.04
C ILE A 61 1.75 0.28 12.31
N ILE A 62 0.91 -0.76 12.23
CA ILE A 62 0.08 -1.20 13.37
C ILE A 62 0.93 -1.73 14.53
N ASP A 63 2.01 -2.45 14.25
CA ASP A 63 2.91 -2.98 15.28
C ASP A 63 3.94 -1.96 15.80
N GLY A 64 4.00 -0.77 15.21
CA GLY A 64 4.86 0.33 15.62
C GLY A 64 6.30 0.24 15.11
N SER A 65 6.62 -0.72 14.23
CA SER A 65 7.93 -0.78 13.57
C SER A 65 8.17 0.38 12.60
N ILE A 66 7.11 0.88 11.98
CA ILE A 66 7.10 2.12 11.20
C ILE A 66 6.32 3.16 11.99
N ASP A 67 6.94 4.30 12.27
CA ASP A 67 6.25 5.48 12.80
C ASP A 67 5.48 6.16 11.65
N PRO A 68 4.14 6.15 11.68
CA PRO A 68 3.34 6.77 10.63
C PRO A 68 3.36 8.31 10.67
N GLN A 69 3.98 8.92 11.68
CA GLN A 69 4.06 10.37 11.90
C GLN A 69 5.50 10.84 12.12
N ALA A 70 6.48 10.15 11.53
CA ALA A 70 7.89 10.51 11.62
C ALA A 70 8.16 11.93 11.07
N THR A 71 8.98 12.72 11.78
CA THR A 71 9.31 14.12 11.46
C THR A 71 10.79 14.35 11.23
#